data_AF-A0A545TUG5-F1
#
_entry.id   AF-A0A545TUG5-F1
#
_cell.length_a   1.000
_cell.length_b   1.000
_cell.length_c   1.000
_cell.angle_alpha   90.00
_cell.angle_beta   90.00
_cell.angle_gamma   90.00
#
_symmetry.space_group_name_H-M   'P 1'
#
loop_
_entity.id
_entity.type
_entity.pdbx_description
1 polymer ?
#
loop_
_entity_poly.entity_id
_entity_poly.type
_entity_poly.pdbx_seq_one_letter_code
_entity_poly.pdbx_strand_id
1 'polypeptide(L)'
;MSDGDETDGLDEAGEDREGVVFARIIRGVADHFSKLNVDEGPQDIEQMLRVFSELADAFDTTNGFEFDREQALPLSYAFTMLEAGMRVMSEQATEGGYFNAAAKMEWAAIQAKGMIGELERRHQSNEGGVITFDDADEMIEEDFFDLDGEGMTKH
;
A
#
# COMPACT_ATOMS: atom_id res chain seq x y z
N MET A 1 -4.18 6.55 -43.89
CA MET A 1 -3.73 5.43 -43.05
C MET A 1 -3.21 6.08 -41.80
N SER A 2 -3.98 5.96 -40.72
CA SER A 2 -3.63 6.52 -39.42
C SER A 2 -2.80 5.47 -38.68
N ASP A 3 -1.50 5.70 -38.57
CA ASP A 3 -0.67 5.02 -37.58
C ASP A 3 -0.62 5.94 -36.37
N GLY A 4 -1.61 5.78 -35.50
CA GLY A 4 -1.55 6.28 -34.13
C GLY A 4 -0.72 5.30 -33.32
N ASP A 5 0.57 5.58 -33.21
CA ASP A 5 1.42 5.00 -32.18
C ASP A 5 1.03 5.68 -30.86
N GLU A 6 -0.01 5.16 -30.21
CA GLU A 6 -0.40 5.53 -28.84
C GLU A 6 0.56 4.85 -27.86
N THR A 7 1.81 5.31 -27.82
CA THR A 7 2.70 5.13 -26.67
C THR A 7 2.73 6.41 -25.85
N ASP A 8 1.54 6.93 -25.55
CA ASP A 8 1.38 8.17 -24.79
C ASP A 8 1.22 7.86 -23.28
N GLY A 9 2.19 8.28 -22.48
CA GLY A 9 1.88 8.80 -21.15
C GLY A 9 2.26 8.01 -19.90
N LEU A 10 3.27 7.13 -19.92
CA LEU A 10 3.83 6.57 -18.68
C LEU A 10 5.15 7.21 -18.21
N ASP A 11 5.66 8.21 -18.94
CA ASP A 11 7.02 8.74 -18.75
C ASP A 11 7.11 10.06 -17.95
N GLU A 12 6.12 10.40 -17.11
CA GLU A 12 6.27 11.50 -16.15
C GLU A 12 5.72 11.09 -14.79
N ALA A 13 6.57 10.50 -13.95
CA ALA A 13 6.30 10.31 -12.52
C ALA A 13 6.26 11.69 -11.84
N GLY A 14 5.07 12.27 -11.73
CA GLY A 14 4.78 13.30 -10.75
C GLY A 14 4.21 12.64 -9.50
N GLU A 15 4.53 13.19 -8.33
CA GLU A 15 4.05 12.76 -6.99
C GLU A 15 2.52 12.50 -6.97
N ASP A 16 1.75 13.24 -7.76
CA ASP A 16 0.30 13.07 -7.93
C ASP A 16 -0.14 11.71 -8.54
N ARG A 17 0.78 10.92 -9.13
CA ARG A 17 0.44 9.64 -9.78
C ARG A 17 0.55 8.43 -8.84
N GLU A 18 1.29 8.53 -7.74
CA GLU A 18 1.52 7.40 -6.84
C GLU A 18 0.26 7.04 -6.07
N GLY A 19 -0.44 8.04 -5.52
CA GLY A 19 -1.76 7.88 -4.91
C GLY A 19 -2.77 7.18 -5.81
N VAL A 20 -2.83 7.59 -7.08
CA VAL A 20 -3.74 6.98 -8.07
C VAL A 20 -3.36 5.52 -8.37
N VAL A 21 -2.07 5.21 -8.47
CA VAL A 21 -1.59 3.83 -8.70
C VAL A 21 -1.90 2.97 -7.48
N PHE A 22 -1.59 3.45 -6.28
CA PHE A 22 -1.86 2.73 -5.04
C PHE A 22 -3.35 2.50 -4.81
N ALA A 23 -4.19 3.51 -5.04
CA ALA A 23 -5.64 3.40 -4.98
C ALA A 23 -6.19 2.31 -5.92
N ARG A 24 -5.66 2.23 -7.15
CA ARG A 24 -6.03 1.16 -8.10
C ARG A 24 -5.62 -0.22 -7.61
N ILE A 25 -4.45 -0.33 -6.97
CA ILE A 25 -3.98 -1.59 -6.39
C ILE A 25 -4.87 -2.01 -5.23
N ILE A 26 -5.20 -1.09 -4.30
CA ILE A 26 -6.13 -1.37 -3.19
C ILE A 26 -7.46 -1.92 -3.73
N ARG A 27 -8.03 -1.28 -4.76
CA ARG A 27 -9.27 -1.74 -5.40
C ARG A 27 -9.12 -3.14 -5.99
N GLY A 28 -7.98 -3.45 -6.61
CA GLY A 28 -7.67 -4.78 -7.13
C GLY A 28 -7.56 -5.85 -6.03
N VAL A 29 -6.91 -5.51 -4.92
CA VAL A 29 -6.79 -6.38 -3.73
C VAL A 29 -8.17 -6.62 -3.10
N ALA A 30 -8.98 -5.57 -2.94
CA ALA A 30 -10.34 -5.69 -2.42
C ALA A 30 -11.22 -6.58 -3.31
N ASP A 31 -11.15 -6.43 -4.63
CA ASP A 31 -11.85 -7.30 -5.58
C ASP A 31 -11.37 -8.75 -5.47
N HIS A 32 -10.05 -8.98 -5.31
CA HIS A 32 -9.50 -10.31 -5.08
C HIS A 32 -10.03 -10.94 -3.78
N PHE A 33 -10.01 -10.21 -2.66
CA PHE A 33 -10.59 -10.67 -1.38
C PHE A 33 -12.08 -11.00 -1.51
N SER A 34 -12.87 -10.18 -2.20
CA SER A 34 -14.30 -10.43 -2.39
C SER A 34 -14.59 -11.75 -3.13
N LYS A 35 -13.64 -12.21 -3.96
CA LYS A 35 -13.74 -13.44 -4.77
C LYS A 35 -13.22 -14.68 -4.05
N LEU A 36 -12.36 -14.52 -3.05
CA LEU A 36 -11.76 -15.64 -2.31
C LEU A 36 -12.69 -16.28 -1.27
N ASN A 37 -13.86 -15.71 -1.01
CA ASN A 37 -14.68 -16.09 0.15
C ASN A 37 -15.06 -17.57 0.24
N VAL A 38 -14.36 -18.22 1.18
CA VAL A 38 -14.68 -19.48 1.85
C VAL A 38 -14.56 -19.21 3.36
N ASP A 39 -15.67 -19.41 4.09
CA ASP A 39 -15.82 -19.59 5.53
C ASP A 39 -15.78 -18.42 6.56
N GLU A 40 -15.46 -17.15 6.21
CA GLU A 40 -15.64 -16.01 7.13
C GLU A 40 -17.06 -15.39 7.06
N GLY A 41 -17.56 -14.89 8.19
CA GLY A 41 -18.91 -14.32 8.29
C GLY A 41 -19.08 -13.10 7.37
N PRO A 42 -20.22 -12.94 6.66
CA PRO A 42 -20.39 -11.89 5.65
C PRO A 42 -20.14 -10.46 6.13
N GLN A 43 -20.37 -10.19 7.42
CA GLN A 43 -20.35 -8.83 7.99
C GLN A 43 -18.94 -8.26 8.18
N ASP A 44 -17.99 -9.10 8.62
CA ASP A 44 -16.62 -8.66 8.89
C ASP A 44 -15.88 -8.34 7.57
N ILE A 45 -16.15 -9.13 6.54
CA ILE A 45 -15.61 -8.92 5.19
C ILE A 45 -16.22 -7.68 4.54
N GLU A 46 -17.53 -7.47 4.66
CA GLU A 46 -18.17 -6.25 4.17
C GLU A 46 -17.60 -4.98 4.80
N GLN A 47 -17.32 -5.02 6.10
CA GLN A 47 -16.71 -3.89 6.81
C GLN A 47 -15.28 -3.64 6.33
N MET A 48 -14.47 -4.68 6.20
CA MET A 48 -13.09 -4.58 5.68
C MET A 48 -13.06 -4.04 4.25
N LEU A 49 -13.90 -4.57 3.35
CA LEU A 49 -13.97 -4.11 1.95
C LEU A 49 -14.40 -2.64 1.87
N ARG A 50 -15.28 -2.19 2.77
CA ARG A 50 -15.64 -0.77 2.87
C ARG A 50 -14.43 0.08 3.24
N VAL A 51 -13.66 -0.32 4.26
CA VAL A 51 -12.45 0.40 4.67
C VAL A 51 -11.44 0.48 3.52
N PHE A 52 -11.25 -0.59 2.76
CA PHE A 52 -10.36 -0.57 1.59
C PHE A 52 -10.86 0.40 0.51
N SER A 53 -12.17 0.45 0.26
CA SER A 53 -12.74 1.42 -0.69
C SER A 53 -12.50 2.86 -0.23
N GLU A 54 -12.73 3.16 1.06
CA GLU A 54 -12.52 4.48 1.62
C GLU A 54 -11.04 4.91 1.55
N LEU A 55 -10.11 3.99 1.87
CA LEU A 55 -8.67 4.22 1.71
C LEU A 55 -8.30 4.47 0.25
N ALA A 56 -8.81 3.67 -0.67
CA ALA A 56 -8.55 3.87 -2.10
C ALA A 56 -9.02 5.24 -2.57
N ASP A 57 -10.22 5.67 -2.18
CA ASP A 57 -10.76 6.97 -2.56
C ASP A 57 -9.95 8.13 -1.96
N ALA A 58 -9.46 7.98 -0.73
CA ALA A 58 -8.58 8.95 -0.09
C ALA A 58 -7.25 9.10 -0.86
N PHE A 59 -6.56 8.01 -1.15
CA PHE A 59 -5.30 8.06 -1.93
C PHE A 59 -5.49 8.61 -3.34
N ASP A 60 -6.60 8.28 -4.01
CA ASP A 60 -6.93 8.76 -5.35
C ASP A 60 -7.17 10.27 -5.39
N THR A 61 -7.62 10.85 -4.27
CA THR A 61 -8.01 12.27 -4.19
C THR A 61 -6.94 13.16 -3.55
N THR A 62 -6.28 12.66 -2.51
CA THR A 62 -5.41 13.46 -1.63
C THR A 62 -4.01 12.90 -1.46
N ASN A 63 -3.63 11.84 -2.19
CA ASN A 63 -2.32 11.18 -2.07
C ASN A 63 -2.01 10.64 -0.65
N GLY A 64 -3.05 10.44 0.17
CA GLY A 64 -2.93 10.14 1.60
C GLY A 64 -4.31 10.04 2.26
N PHE A 65 -4.32 9.94 3.59
CA PHE A 65 -5.55 9.91 4.39
C PHE A 65 -5.37 10.59 5.75
N GLU A 66 -6.47 11.11 6.30
CA GLU A 66 -6.55 11.64 7.65
C GLU A 66 -7.22 10.62 8.59
N PHE A 67 -6.76 10.54 9.83
CA PHE A 67 -7.30 9.63 10.83
C PHE A 67 -7.27 10.23 12.24
N ASP A 68 -8.26 9.87 13.04
CA ASP A 68 -8.29 10.11 14.48
C ASP A 68 -7.41 9.08 15.21
N ARG A 69 -6.87 9.47 16.39
CA ARG A 69 -6.01 8.60 17.22
C ARG A 69 -6.61 7.21 17.52
N GLU A 70 -7.93 7.12 17.60
CA GLU A 70 -8.65 5.86 17.90
C GLU A 70 -8.70 4.93 16.69
N GLN A 71 -8.50 5.46 15.49
CA GLN A 71 -8.49 4.72 14.23
C GLN A 71 -7.10 4.18 13.88
N ALA A 72 -6.04 4.61 14.56
CA ALA A 72 -4.67 4.22 14.26
C ALA A 72 -4.46 2.70 14.23
N LEU A 73 -4.90 1.98 15.28
CA LEU A 73 -4.80 0.51 15.34
C LEU A 73 -5.69 -0.20 14.31
N PRO A 74 -6.99 0.13 14.19
CA PRO A 74 -7.83 -0.45 13.14
C PRO A 74 -7.28 -0.26 11.72
N LEU A 75 -6.73 0.92 11.43
CA LEU A 75 -6.12 1.22 10.13
C LEU A 75 -4.82 0.43 9.93
N SER A 76 -3.96 0.32 10.96
CA SER A 76 -2.75 -0.51 10.88
C SER A 76 -3.08 -1.96 10.53
N TYR A 77 -4.14 -2.51 11.14
CA TYR A 77 -4.63 -3.84 10.80
C TYR A 77 -5.14 -3.93 9.35
N ALA A 78 -5.89 -2.93 8.89
CA ALA A 78 -6.36 -2.87 7.50
C ALA A 78 -5.18 -2.84 6.50
N PHE A 79 -4.15 -2.03 6.77
CA PHE A 79 -2.94 -1.99 5.95
C PHE A 79 -2.13 -3.30 6.00
N THR A 80 -2.13 -4.02 7.13
CA THR A 80 -1.52 -5.36 7.21
C THR A 80 -2.19 -6.34 6.25
N MET A 81 -3.52 -6.31 6.17
CA MET A 81 -4.27 -7.15 5.24
C MET A 81 -4.04 -6.74 3.77
N LEU A 82 -3.94 -5.44 3.49
CA LEU A 82 -3.59 -4.93 2.17
C LEU A 82 -2.19 -5.37 1.75
N GLU A 83 -1.20 -5.21 2.63
CA GLU A 83 0.19 -5.60 2.40
C GLU A 83 0.30 -7.09 2.03
N ALA A 84 -0.33 -7.96 2.83
CA ALA A 84 -0.36 -9.39 2.56
C ALA A 84 -1.04 -9.71 1.22
N GLY A 85 -2.17 -9.05 0.92
CA GLY A 85 -2.88 -9.21 -0.34
C GLY A 85 -2.05 -8.75 -1.55
N MET A 86 -1.35 -7.63 -1.44
CA MET A 86 -0.46 -7.09 -2.47
C MET A 86 0.71 -8.04 -2.75
N ARG A 87 1.33 -8.62 -1.71
CA ARG A 87 2.40 -9.62 -1.88
C ARG A 87 1.91 -10.88 -2.59
N VAL A 88 0.77 -11.42 -2.19
CA VAL A 88 0.17 -12.59 -2.86
C VAL A 88 -0.10 -12.30 -4.33
N MET A 89 -0.66 -11.12 -4.65
CA MET A 89 -0.89 -10.71 -6.04
C MET A 89 0.41 -10.49 -6.82
N SER A 90 1.46 -9.98 -6.17
CA SER A 90 2.81 -9.84 -6.75
C SER A 90 3.40 -11.20 -7.14
N GLU A 91 3.32 -12.18 -6.25
CA GLU A 91 3.77 -13.55 -6.50
C GLU A 91 2.98 -14.18 -7.66
N GLN A 92 1.65 -14.10 -7.65
CA GLN A 92 0.80 -14.61 -8.72
C GLN A 92 1.10 -13.95 -10.08
N ALA A 93 1.33 -12.63 -10.09
CA ALA A 93 1.70 -11.90 -11.29
C ALA A 93 3.07 -12.35 -11.82
N THR A 94 4.03 -12.62 -10.94
CA THR A 94 5.35 -13.15 -11.29
C THR A 94 5.24 -14.54 -11.91
N GLU A 95 4.47 -15.44 -11.29
CA GLU A 95 4.22 -16.79 -11.80
C GLU A 95 3.51 -16.78 -13.17
N GLY A 96 2.64 -15.79 -13.39
CA GLY A 96 1.97 -15.55 -14.67
C GLY A 96 2.82 -14.86 -15.74
N GLY A 97 4.05 -14.44 -15.43
CA GLY A 97 4.94 -13.72 -16.34
C GLY A 97 4.64 -12.21 -16.49
N TYR A 98 3.80 -11.64 -15.63
CA TYR A 98 3.42 -10.23 -15.62
C TYR A 98 4.34 -9.39 -14.72
N PHE A 99 5.64 -9.36 -15.01
CA PHE A 99 6.66 -8.76 -14.13
C PHE A 99 6.46 -7.28 -13.79
N ASN A 100 5.91 -6.47 -14.71
CA ASN A 100 5.62 -5.05 -14.42
C ASN A 100 4.50 -4.92 -13.37
N ALA A 101 3.45 -5.75 -13.48
CA ALA A 101 2.38 -5.77 -12.50
C ALA A 101 2.89 -6.27 -11.15
N ALA A 102 3.72 -7.33 -11.14
CA ALA A 102 4.36 -7.82 -9.93
C ALA A 102 5.18 -6.72 -9.23
N ALA A 103 6.03 -6.01 -9.96
CA ALA A 103 6.83 -4.91 -9.40
C ALA A 103 5.97 -3.80 -8.78
N LYS A 104 4.84 -3.44 -9.41
CA LYS A 104 3.90 -2.44 -8.85
C LYS A 104 3.20 -2.94 -7.58
N MET A 105 2.80 -4.21 -7.56
CA MET A 105 2.21 -4.81 -6.37
C MET A 105 3.21 -4.90 -5.22
N GLU A 106 4.47 -5.24 -5.52
CA GLU A 106 5.54 -5.25 -4.52
C GLU A 106 5.85 -3.86 -3.99
N TRP A 107 5.95 -2.85 -4.86
CA TRP A 107 6.09 -1.45 -4.45
C TRP A 107 4.94 -1.05 -3.50
N ALA A 108 3.69 -1.33 -3.86
CA ALA A 108 2.56 -1.02 -3.00
C ALA A 108 2.61 -1.78 -1.67
N ALA A 109 3.06 -3.03 -1.64
CA ALA A 109 3.24 -3.77 -0.39
C ALA A 109 4.26 -3.10 0.54
N ILE A 110 5.37 -2.59 -0.01
CA ILE A 110 6.39 -1.85 0.75
C ILE A 110 5.79 -0.55 1.32
N GLN A 111 5.02 0.19 0.52
CA GLN A 111 4.33 1.39 0.95
C GLN A 111 3.33 1.13 2.08
N ALA A 112 2.49 0.10 1.92
CA ALA A 112 1.57 -0.33 2.97
C ALA A 112 2.32 -0.69 4.27
N LYS A 113 3.48 -1.33 4.17
CA LYS A 113 4.32 -1.64 5.33
C LYS A 113 4.83 -0.38 6.05
N GLY A 114 5.27 0.64 5.31
CA GLY A 114 5.66 1.93 5.90
C GLY A 114 4.50 2.58 6.66
N MET A 115 3.31 2.57 6.07
CA MET A 115 2.09 3.10 6.69
C MET A 115 1.67 2.34 7.96
N ILE A 116 1.86 1.02 8.01
CA ILE A 116 1.65 0.22 9.23
C ILE A 116 2.55 0.73 10.35
N GLY A 117 3.85 0.89 10.08
CA GLY A 117 4.80 1.40 11.06
C GLY A 117 4.42 2.77 11.59
N GLU A 118 3.98 3.68 10.70
CA GLU A 118 3.60 5.03 11.10
C GLU A 118 2.33 5.06 11.94
N LEU A 119 1.32 4.27 11.57
CA LEU A 119 0.08 4.13 12.34
C LEU A 119 0.34 3.53 13.73
N GLU A 120 1.21 2.53 13.82
CA GLU A 120 1.61 1.94 15.10
C GLU A 120 2.39 2.93 15.97
N ARG A 121 3.30 3.69 15.38
CA ARG A 121 4.05 4.74 16.07
C ARG A 121 3.13 5.84 16.59
N ARG A 122 2.22 6.36 15.75
CA ARG A 122 1.20 7.36 16.13
C ARG A 122 0.27 6.83 17.22
N HIS A 123 -0.13 5.56 17.13
CA HIS A 123 -0.92 4.92 18.18
C HIS A 123 -0.21 4.92 19.53
N GLN A 124 1.07 4.52 19.57
CA GLN A 124 1.87 4.51 20.80
C GLN A 124 2.01 5.91 21.42
N SER A 125 2.07 6.94 20.58
CA SER A 125 2.06 8.35 21.01
C SER A 125 0.66 8.90 21.33
N ASN A 126 -0.41 8.12 21.12
CA ASN A 126 -1.81 8.52 21.25
C ASN A 126 -2.18 9.74 20.36
N GLU A 127 -1.63 9.74 19.15
CA GLU A 127 -1.76 10.79 18.15
C GLU A 127 -2.60 10.32 16.96
N GLY A 128 -3.33 11.27 16.35
CA GLY A 128 -3.92 11.12 15.02
C GLY A 128 -3.15 11.92 13.98
N GLY A 129 -3.77 12.20 12.85
CA GLY A 129 -3.29 13.19 11.88
C GLY A 129 -3.39 12.67 10.45
N VAL A 130 -2.48 13.15 9.61
CA VAL A 130 -2.43 12.81 8.18
C VAL A 130 -1.22 11.93 7.90
N ILE A 131 -1.40 10.95 7.01
CA ILE A 131 -0.34 10.15 6.38
C ILE A 131 -0.44 10.36 4.88
N THR A 132 0.68 10.75 4.27
CA THR A 132 0.85 10.91 2.81
C THR A 132 1.96 9.99 2.30
N PHE A 133 2.10 9.85 0.97
CA PHE A 133 3.24 9.11 0.41
C PHE A 133 4.60 9.71 0.79
N ASP A 134 4.69 11.04 0.87
CA ASP A 134 5.92 11.73 1.28
C ASP A 134 6.37 11.26 2.68
N ASP A 135 5.43 11.04 3.60
CA ASP A 135 5.73 10.55 4.95
C ASP A 135 6.13 9.06 4.97
N ALA A 136 5.59 8.27 4.03
CA ALA A 136 5.82 6.83 3.98
C ALA A 136 7.19 6.49 3.36
N ASP A 137 7.61 7.24 2.36
CA ASP A 137 8.90 7.06 1.68
C ASP A 137 10.09 7.37 2.60
N GLU A 138 10.00 8.43 3.41
CA GLU A 138 11.05 8.78 4.38
C GLU A 138 11.36 7.60 5.33
N MET A 139 10.36 6.80 5.71
CA MET A 139 10.56 5.66 6.61
C MET A 139 11.05 4.40 5.92
N ILE A 140 10.68 4.19 4.65
CA ILE A 140 11.21 3.06 3.87
C ILE A 140 12.73 3.24 3.69
N GLU A 141 13.20 4.47 3.51
CA GLU A 141 14.63 4.77 3.42
C GLU A 141 15.36 4.52 4.75
N GLU A 142 14.76 4.85 5.90
CA GLU A 142 15.35 4.61 7.23
C GLU A 142 15.52 3.10 7.53
N ASP A 143 14.53 2.26 7.19
CA ASP A 143 14.60 0.80 7.39
C ASP A 143 15.55 0.11 6.39
N PHE A 144 15.82 0.70 5.23
CA PHE A 144 16.71 0.12 4.21
C PHE A 144 18.20 0.40 4.47
N PHE A 145 18.52 1.48 5.21
CA PHE A 145 19.89 1.89 5.50
C PHE A 145 20.52 1.22 6.74
N ASP A 146 19.74 0.53 7.57
CA ASP A 146 20.25 -0.13 8.78
C ASP A 146 20.88 -1.52 8.53
N LEU A 147 21.05 -1.92 7.25
CA LEU A 147 21.68 -3.19 6.87
C LEU A 147 23.16 -3.11 6.47
N ASP A 148 23.79 -1.93 6.46
CA ASP A 148 25.20 -1.77 6.04
C ASP A 148 26.11 -1.04 7.05
N GLY A 149 25.80 -1.09 8.35
CA GLY A 149 26.53 -0.35 9.39
C GLY A 149 26.90 -1.12 10.66
N GLU A 150 28.11 -1.67 10.68
CA GLU A 150 28.95 -1.94 11.87
C GLU A 150 28.71 -3.21 12.71
N GLY A 151 29.48 -4.25 12.34
CA GLY A 151 29.82 -5.38 13.21
C GLY A 151 31.24 -5.91 13.01
N MET A 152 32.19 -5.07 12.58
CA MET A 152 33.63 -5.38 12.60
C MET A 152 34.36 -4.53 13.64
N THR A 153 34.42 -5.02 14.89
CA THR A 153 35.56 -4.73 15.76
C THR A 153 36.06 -6.01 16.38
N LYS A 154 37.27 -6.40 15.96
CA LYS A 154 38.10 -7.43 16.58
C LYS A 154 38.45 -7.03 18.02
N HIS A 155 38.31 -7.96 18.95
CA HIS A 155 39.25 -8.15 20.06
C HIS A 155 39.48 -9.64 20.30
#